data_AF-A0A657AJ16-F1
#
_entry.id   AF-A0A657AJ16-F1
#
_cell.length_a   1.000
_cell.length_b   1.000
_cell.length_c   1.000
_cell.angle_alpha   90.00
_cell.angle_beta   90.00
_cell.angle_gamma   90.00
#
_symmetry.space_group_name_H-M   'P 1'
#
loop_
_entity.id
_entity.type
_entity.pdbx_description
1 polymer ?
#
loop_
_entity_poly.entity_id
_entity_poly.type
_entity_poly.pdbx_seq_one_letter_code
_entity_poly.pdbx_strand_id
1 'polypeptide(L)'
;MSKQLKVSVSQYSTAGKKDLNQDFHAAYAPEEPLLASKGLVVALADGISSSNVSQIASETAVKGFIQDYYSTSDSWSVKTSAQRVLKAANSWLFAQTQNSPHRFNKDKGYICTFSSLVIKSNTAYCFHSGDSRIYRLADNNLEQLTKDHRHVVDAETSYLTRALGVHDTLEMDYRALPLSEGDIFILATDGVYEFLTEKHLANTITRAFEETGKVPDSLAKELVNEALAAGSDDNLTLQIVSIDSLPARELSELQQQLTQLPPAPRLEARKEFDGYMILRDIYISSRSHVFLAEDQQTKKKVVIKTPSTEMRNNPDYLESFLMEEWIAKRVSNAHVLKAIEPDRKRNFIYLVYEYIEGQTLAQWMLDNPKPDIKTVREIVTQIAKGLQAFHRQEMVHQDLRPNNVMIDSQGTVKIIDFGATKVAGITEVISKNEGIMGTAQFTAPEYFLGESGTSKSDLFSLGVMTYKMLSGELPYGNDISKIKDRRSLGRLGYQSIDKGRDVPGWFDYAINKAVHIDPLKRYGEVSEFIYELNHPSKVYVNKAKPPLLERNPVLFWQLSSLILLIIVLYQASMT
;
A
#
# COMPACT_ATOMS: atom_id res chain seq x y z
N MET A 1 26.67 1.23 -18.57
CA MET A 1 25.38 1.91 -18.80
C MET A 1 24.32 1.04 -18.16
N SER A 2 23.49 1.58 -17.27
CA SER A 2 22.38 0.83 -16.66
C SER A 2 21.41 0.40 -17.77
N LYS A 3 20.94 -0.85 -17.71
CA LYS A 3 19.88 -1.33 -18.58
C LYS A 3 18.61 -0.56 -18.20
N GLN A 4 17.93 0.03 -19.18
CA GLN A 4 16.69 0.80 -18.97
C GLN A 4 15.49 -0.08 -19.34
N LEU A 5 14.32 0.26 -18.81
CA LEU A 5 13.07 -0.32 -19.29
C LEU A 5 12.89 0.06 -20.76
N LYS A 6 12.83 -0.94 -21.63
CA LYS A 6 12.45 -0.78 -23.04
C LYS A 6 11.38 -1.80 -23.36
N VAL A 7 10.36 -1.34 -24.07
CA VAL A 7 9.28 -2.18 -24.59
C VAL A 7 9.07 -1.87 -26.06
N SER A 8 8.65 -2.87 -26.83
CA SER A 8 8.09 -2.66 -28.17
C SER A 8 6.57 -2.81 -28.08
N VAL A 9 5.84 -1.93 -28.76
CA VAL A 9 4.37 -1.93 -28.77
C VAL A 9 3.89 -1.92 -30.22
N SER A 10 3.22 -2.99 -30.62
CA SER A 10 2.46 -3.07 -31.87
C SER A 10 0.99 -2.84 -31.54
N GLN A 11 0.35 -1.85 -32.16
CA GLN A 11 -1.02 -1.48 -31.82
C GLN A 11 -1.81 -1.03 -33.04
N TYR A 12 -3.08 -1.42 -33.11
CA TYR A 12 -3.98 -1.01 -34.17
C TYR A 12 -5.43 -1.02 -33.69
N SER A 13 -6.22 -0.07 -34.18
CA SER A 13 -7.65 0.03 -33.89
C SER A 13 -8.39 0.51 -35.13
N THR A 14 -9.59 -0.04 -35.37
CA THR A 14 -10.42 0.30 -36.52
C THR A 14 -11.90 0.25 -36.16
N ALA A 15 -12.70 1.09 -36.82
CA ALA A 15 -14.15 1.04 -36.71
C ALA A 15 -14.74 -0.28 -37.28
N GLY A 16 -13.95 -1.04 -38.05
CA GLY A 16 -14.40 -2.28 -38.67
C GLY A 16 -15.47 -2.00 -39.72
N LYS A 17 -16.65 -2.58 -39.54
CA LYS A 17 -17.83 -2.34 -40.39
C LYS A 17 -18.72 -1.19 -39.90
N LYS A 18 -18.48 -0.68 -38.68
CA LYS A 18 -19.23 0.43 -38.10
C LYS A 18 -18.75 1.77 -38.67
N ASP A 19 -19.63 2.78 -38.62
CA ASP A 19 -19.30 4.15 -39.06
C ASP A 19 -18.32 4.86 -38.12
N LEU A 20 -18.30 4.45 -36.85
CA LEU A 20 -17.53 5.08 -35.79
C LEU A 20 -16.73 4.03 -35.01
N ASN A 21 -15.50 4.39 -34.68
CA ASN A 21 -14.69 3.61 -33.75
C ASN A 21 -15.00 4.06 -32.31
N GLN A 22 -15.66 3.20 -31.54
CA GLN A 22 -15.98 3.44 -30.13
C GLN A 22 -14.84 2.96 -29.22
N ASP A 23 -13.86 2.24 -29.76
CA ASP A 23 -12.65 1.86 -29.05
C ASP A 23 -11.64 3.01 -29.01
N PHE A 24 -10.87 3.06 -27.94
CA PHE A 24 -9.71 3.92 -27.84
C PHE A 24 -8.55 3.19 -27.17
N HIS A 25 -7.34 3.41 -27.68
CA HIS A 25 -6.12 2.83 -27.11
C HIS A 25 -4.98 3.85 -27.10
N ALA A 26 -4.05 3.66 -26.18
CA ALA A 26 -2.82 4.43 -26.14
C ALA A 26 -1.72 3.63 -25.44
N ALA A 27 -0.48 3.94 -25.80
CA ALA A 27 0.71 3.54 -25.06
C ALA A 27 1.58 4.79 -24.88
N TYR A 28 2.07 5.02 -23.66
CA TYR A 28 2.91 6.17 -23.36
C TYR A 28 4.08 5.77 -22.46
N ALA A 29 5.27 6.05 -22.98
CA ALA A 29 6.55 5.88 -22.30
C ALA A 29 7.13 7.28 -22.04
N PRO A 30 7.18 7.77 -20.79
CA PRO A 30 7.81 9.04 -20.51
C PRO A 30 9.34 8.93 -20.61
N GLU A 31 10.02 10.07 -20.66
CA GLU A 31 11.46 10.15 -20.44
C GLU A 31 11.82 10.03 -18.94
N GLU A 32 13.09 9.78 -18.64
CA GLU A 32 13.59 9.83 -17.27
C GLU A 32 13.50 11.24 -16.68
N PRO A 33 13.27 11.41 -15.36
CA PRO A 33 13.20 10.38 -14.30
C PRO A 33 11.80 9.77 -14.11
N LEU A 34 10.84 10.16 -14.94
CA LEU A 34 9.44 9.78 -14.78
C LEU A 34 9.20 8.30 -15.17
N LEU A 35 10.00 7.78 -16.10
CA LEU A 35 9.99 6.36 -16.47
C LEU A 35 10.37 5.46 -15.29
N ALA A 36 11.44 5.76 -14.54
CA ALA A 36 11.81 5.00 -13.35
C ALA A 36 10.75 5.08 -12.23
N SER A 37 10.26 6.29 -11.96
CA SER A 37 9.34 6.52 -10.83
C SER A 37 7.90 6.05 -11.09
N LYS A 38 7.39 6.18 -12.32
CA LYS A 38 5.99 5.91 -12.68
C LYS A 38 5.80 4.77 -13.68
N GLY A 39 6.84 4.39 -14.40
CA GLY A 39 6.77 3.36 -15.42
C GLY A 39 6.09 3.81 -16.71
N LEU A 40 5.84 2.84 -17.57
CA LEU A 40 5.17 2.98 -18.86
C LEU A 40 3.71 2.54 -18.73
N VAL A 41 2.81 3.21 -19.44
CA VAL A 41 1.37 2.87 -19.45
C VAL A 41 0.95 2.38 -20.83
N VAL A 42 0.25 1.26 -20.89
CA VAL A 42 -0.53 0.80 -22.04
C VAL A 42 -1.98 0.68 -21.58
N ALA A 43 -2.91 1.30 -22.31
CA ALA A 43 -4.32 1.34 -21.92
C ALA A 43 -5.23 1.22 -23.14
N LEU A 44 -6.35 0.53 -22.93
CA LEU A 44 -7.39 0.24 -23.89
C LEU A 44 -8.75 0.42 -23.21
N ALA A 45 -9.68 1.06 -23.90
CA ALA A 45 -11.07 1.18 -23.49
C ALA A 45 -11.98 0.93 -24.70
N ASP A 46 -13.06 0.22 -24.47
CA ASP A 46 -14.09 -0.10 -25.46
C ASP A 46 -15.40 0.54 -25.01
N GLY A 47 -15.98 1.35 -25.88
CA GLY A 47 -17.23 2.06 -25.61
C GLY A 47 -18.43 1.20 -25.95
N ILE A 48 -19.44 1.13 -25.07
CA ILE A 48 -20.63 0.30 -25.33
C ILE A 48 -21.28 0.59 -26.70
N SER A 49 -21.52 -0.47 -27.47
CA SER A 49 -22.06 -0.42 -28.83
C SER A 49 -23.41 0.30 -28.94
N SER A 50 -24.25 0.22 -27.90
CA SER A 50 -25.59 0.81 -27.88
C SER A 50 -25.63 2.34 -27.76
N SER A 51 -24.50 2.97 -27.40
CA SER A 51 -24.43 4.40 -27.10
C SER A 51 -23.70 5.20 -28.19
N ASN A 52 -24.32 6.30 -28.63
CA ASN A 52 -23.73 7.21 -29.62
C ASN A 52 -22.64 8.15 -29.07
N VAL A 53 -22.36 8.07 -27.77
CA VAL A 53 -21.36 8.90 -27.06
C VAL A 53 -20.29 8.07 -26.36
N SER A 54 -20.28 6.75 -26.53
CA SER A 54 -19.34 5.86 -25.85
C SER A 54 -17.89 6.02 -26.33
N GLN A 55 -17.66 6.47 -27.56
CA GLN A 55 -16.35 6.89 -28.07
C GLN A 55 -15.73 8.03 -27.23
N ILE A 56 -16.58 8.94 -26.71
CA ILE A 56 -16.11 10.03 -25.84
C ILE A 56 -15.70 9.45 -24.48
N ALA A 57 -16.44 8.43 -24.01
CA ALA A 57 -16.14 7.77 -22.76
C ALA A 57 -14.82 7.01 -22.82
N SER A 58 -14.60 6.17 -23.84
CA SER A 58 -13.37 5.40 -24.03
C SER A 58 -12.16 6.32 -24.23
N GLU A 59 -12.28 7.35 -25.07
CA GLU A 59 -11.22 8.35 -25.29
C GLU A 59 -10.87 9.10 -24.00
N THR A 60 -11.89 9.58 -23.26
CA THR A 60 -11.67 10.32 -22.01
C THR A 60 -11.05 9.44 -20.94
N ALA A 61 -11.50 8.18 -20.83
CA ALA A 61 -10.96 7.24 -19.85
C ALA A 61 -9.47 6.99 -20.08
N VAL A 62 -9.05 6.70 -21.32
CA VAL A 62 -7.65 6.41 -21.65
C VAL A 62 -6.77 7.66 -21.59
N LYS A 63 -7.17 8.75 -22.23
CA LYS A 63 -6.38 10.00 -22.22
C LYS A 63 -6.27 10.59 -20.82
N GLY A 64 -7.40 10.67 -20.11
CA GLY A 64 -7.44 11.16 -18.73
C GLY A 64 -6.60 10.29 -17.80
N PHE A 65 -6.67 8.96 -17.95
CA PHE A 65 -5.83 8.05 -17.16
C PHE A 65 -4.35 8.34 -17.34
N ILE A 66 -3.86 8.39 -18.58
CA ILE A 66 -2.44 8.62 -18.86
C ILE A 66 -2.01 10.00 -18.33
N GLN A 67 -2.75 11.07 -18.66
CA GLN A 67 -2.38 12.43 -18.26
C GLN A 67 -2.32 12.61 -16.73
N ASP A 68 -3.33 12.12 -16.03
CA ASP A 68 -3.43 12.32 -14.58
C ASP A 68 -2.54 11.34 -13.81
N TYR A 69 -2.31 10.12 -14.32
CA TYR A 69 -1.45 9.12 -13.68
C TYR A 69 -0.04 9.66 -13.46
N TYR A 70 0.55 10.28 -14.49
CA TYR A 70 1.88 10.86 -14.41
C TYR A 70 1.95 12.14 -13.56
N SER A 71 0.81 12.75 -13.24
CA SER A 71 0.71 13.92 -12.37
C SER A 71 0.49 13.55 -10.90
N THR A 72 0.32 12.25 -10.58
CA THR A 72 0.17 11.78 -9.19
C THR A 72 1.48 11.83 -8.42
N SER A 73 1.41 11.93 -7.08
CA SER A 73 2.58 11.95 -6.19
C SER A 73 3.55 10.79 -6.45
N ASP A 74 4.85 11.06 -6.58
CA ASP A 74 5.89 10.03 -6.78
C ASP A 74 5.99 9.01 -5.64
N SER A 75 5.46 9.36 -4.47
CA SER A 75 5.38 8.49 -3.30
C SER A 75 4.23 7.49 -3.33
N TRP A 76 3.26 7.64 -4.24
CA TRP A 76 2.15 6.72 -4.36
C TRP A 76 2.56 5.49 -5.18
N SER A 77 2.14 4.31 -4.73
CA SER A 77 2.25 3.10 -5.53
C SER A 77 1.51 3.23 -6.86
N VAL A 78 1.90 2.42 -7.84
CA VAL A 78 1.21 2.31 -9.13
C VAL A 78 -0.29 2.05 -8.92
N LYS A 79 -0.62 1.16 -7.98
CA LYS A 79 -1.99 0.84 -7.61
C LYS A 79 -2.76 2.07 -7.14
N THR A 80 -2.24 2.80 -6.18
CA THR A 80 -2.94 3.95 -5.60
C THR A 80 -3.08 5.09 -6.61
N SER A 81 -2.02 5.35 -7.37
CA SER A 81 -2.03 6.33 -8.47
C SER A 81 -3.13 6.01 -9.48
N ALA A 82 -3.13 4.79 -10.01
CA ALA A 82 -4.12 4.36 -10.99
C ALA A 82 -5.55 4.36 -10.43
N GLN A 83 -5.77 3.82 -9.23
CA GLN A 83 -7.11 3.77 -8.63
C GLN A 83 -7.69 5.15 -8.33
N ARG A 84 -6.86 6.12 -7.93
CA ARG A 84 -7.32 7.50 -7.67
C ARG A 84 -7.75 8.19 -8.94
N VAL A 85 -6.95 8.06 -10.00
CA VAL A 85 -7.24 8.62 -11.31
C VAL A 85 -8.50 7.98 -11.91
N LEU A 86 -8.60 6.65 -11.89
CA LEU A 86 -9.76 5.94 -12.43
C LEU A 86 -11.05 6.24 -11.68
N LYS A 87 -11.00 6.41 -10.34
CA LYS A 87 -12.16 6.85 -9.57
C LYS A 87 -12.64 8.26 -9.96
N ALA A 88 -11.70 9.18 -10.23
CA ALA A 88 -12.03 10.51 -10.70
C ALA A 88 -12.65 10.46 -12.11
N ALA A 89 -12.04 9.70 -13.04
CA ALA A 89 -12.58 9.47 -14.38
C ALA A 89 -13.99 8.86 -14.34
N ASN A 90 -14.21 7.83 -13.50
CA ASN A 90 -15.53 7.21 -13.32
C ASN A 90 -16.57 8.21 -12.81
N SER A 91 -16.21 9.01 -11.81
CA SER A 91 -17.11 10.02 -11.23
C SER A 91 -17.53 11.05 -12.29
N TRP A 92 -16.58 11.46 -13.15
CA TRP A 92 -16.86 12.38 -14.25
C TRP A 92 -17.77 11.75 -15.31
N LEU A 93 -17.47 10.54 -15.78
CA LEU A 93 -18.27 9.81 -16.78
C LEU A 93 -19.70 9.54 -16.28
N PHE A 94 -19.83 9.13 -15.02
CA PHE A 94 -21.13 8.93 -14.39
C PHE A 94 -21.92 10.24 -14.32
N ALA A 95 -21.28 11.35 -13.94
CA ALA A 95 -21.91 12.67 -13.91
C ALA A 95 -22.37 13.14 -15.31
N GLN A 96 -21.58 12.89 -16.36
CA GLN A 96 -22.00 13.20 -17.74
C GLN A 96 -23.25 12.41 -18.14
N THR A 97 -23.31 11.13 -17.81
CA THR A 97 -24.49 10.29 -18.05
C THR A 97 -25.72 10.83 -17.32
N GLN A 98 -25.58 11.24 -16.04
CA GLN A 98 -26.68 11.80 -15.25
C GLN A 98 -27.20 13.15 -15.76
N ASN A 99 -26.32 13.97 -16.35
CA ASN A 99 -26.66 15.26 -16.93
C ASN A 99 -27.20 15.15 -18.37
N SER A 100 -27.18 13.96 -18.96
CA SER A 100 -27.70 13.72 -20.32
C SER A 100 -29.23 13.53 -20.32
N PRO A 101 -29.90 13.76 -21.47
CA PRO A 101 -31.30 13.38 -21.67
C PRO A 101 -31.59 11.89 -21.45
N HIS A 102 -30.55 11.05 -21.39
CA HIS A 102 -30.62 9.61 -21.25
C HIS A 102 -30.26 9.09 -19.85
N ARG A 103 -30.34 9.93 -18.81
CA ARG A 103 -29.96 9.58 -17.42
C ARG A 103 -30.55 8.27 -16.85
N PHE A 104 -31.68 7.80 -17.38
CA PHE A 104 -32.34 6.55 -16.98
C PHE A 104 -32.08 5.37 -17.93
N ASN A 105 -31.44 5.61 -19.09
CA ASN A 105 -31.11 4.60 -20.07
C ASN A 105 -29.59 4.36 -20.08
N LYS A 106 -29.16 3.28 -19.44
CA LYS A 106 -27.75 2.90 -19.36
C LYS A 106 -27.15 2.57 -20.73
N ASP A 107 -27.96 2.16 -21.70
CA ASP A 107 -27.52 1.83 -23.05
C ASP A 107 -27.18 3.07 -23.90
N LYS A 108 -27.35 4.29 -23.35
CA LYS A 108 -27.02 5.56 -24.03
C LYS A 108 -26.08 6.44 -23.21
N GLY A 109 -25.40 5.86 -22.22
CA GLY A 109 -24.51 6.57 -21.30
C GLY A 109 -23.09 6.76 -21.83
N TYR A 110 -22.32 7.56 -21.08
CA TYR A 110 -20.87 7.67 -21.21
C TYR A 110 -20.23 6.50 -20.48
N ILE A 111 -20.34 5.30 -21.06
CA ILE A 111 -19.89 4.04 -20.47
C ILE A 111 -18.87 3.38 -21.39
N CYS A 112 -17.80 2.89 -20.79
CA CYS A 112 -16.76 2.12 -21.48
C CYS A 112 -16.12 1.09 -20.55
N THR A 113 -15.58 0.03 -21.13
CA THR A 113 -14.61 -0.84 -20.48
C THR A 113 -13.31 -0.06 -20.22
N PHE A 114 -12.42 -0.64 -19.42
CA PHE A 114 -11.06 -0.16 -19.29
C PHE A 114 -10.14 -1.29 -18.86
N SER A 115 -9.10 -1.50 -19.65
CA SER A 115 -8.03 -2.44 -19.41
C SER A 115 -6.70 -1.72 -19.58
N SER A 116 -5.84 -1.78 -18.57
CA SER A 116 -4.52 -1.16 -18.64
C SER A 116 -3.44 -2.05 -18.04
N LEU A 117 -2.25 -1.91 -18.60
CA LEU A 117 -1.00 -2.50 -18.15
C LEU A 117 -0.03 -1.37 -17.85
N VAL A 118 0.33 -1.19 -16.58
CA VAL A 118 1.42 -0.30 -16.18
C VAL A 118 2.67 -1.12 -15.92
N ILE A 119 3.75 -0.83 -16.61
CA ILE A 119 5.03 -1.54 -16.49
C ILE A 119 6.00 -0.62 -15.77
N LYS A 120 6.36 -0.95 -14.53
CA LYS A 120 7.32 -0.20 -13.73
C LYS A 120 8.35 -1.17 -13.15
N SER A 121 9.63 -0.81 -13.27
CA SER A 121 10.74 -1.65 -12.82
C SER A 121 10.62 -3.06 -13.44
N ASN A 122 10.50 -4.10 -12.63
CA ASN A 122 10.36 -5.50 -13.06
C ASN A 122 8.96 -6.05 -12.76
N THR A 123 7.94 -5.18 -12.70
CA THR A 123 6.57 -5.57 -12.37
C THR A 123 5.57 -4.97 -13.37
N ALA A 124 4.65 -5.82 -13.82
CA ALA A 124 3.47 -5.43 -14.58
C ALA A 124 2.27 -5.31 -13.64
N TYR A 125 1.58 -4.18 -13.68
CA TYR A 125 0.38 -3.89 -12.91
C TYR A 125 -0.81 -3.81 -13.87
N CYS A 126 -1.72 -4.77 -13.75
CA CYS A 126 -2.94 -4.87 -14.53
C CYS A 126 -4.11 -4.22 -13.77
N PHE A 127 -4.85 -3.34 -14.43
CA PHE A 127 -6.11 -2.78 -13.94
C PHE A 127 -7.21 -3.03 -14.95
N HIS A 128 -8.35 -3.55 -14.49
CA HIS A 128 -9.41 -3.97 -15.40
C HIS A 128 -10.83 -3.74 -14.85
N SER A 129 -11.74 -3.31 -15.73
CA SER A 129 -13.19 -3.26 -15.54
C SER A 129 -13.88 -3.33 -16.91
N GLY A 130 -14.87 -4.20 -17.08
CA GLY A 130 -15.46 -4.52 -18.38
C GLY A 130 -15.06 -5.91 -18.87
N ASP A 131 -15.02 -6.13 -20.18
CA ASP A 131 -14.75 -7.42 -20.81
C ASP A 131 -13.60 -7.41 -21.82
N SER A 132 -12.98 -6.27 -22.10
CA SER A 132 -11.72 -6.23 -22.85
C SER A 132 -10.62 -7.01 -22.11
N ARG A 133 -9.90 -7.88 -22.82
CA ARG A 133 -9.02 -8.88 -22.19
C ARG A 133 -7.56 -8.46 -22.19
N ILE A 134 -6.85 -8.81 -21.12
CA ILE A 134 -5.37 -8.78 -21.08
C ILE A 134 -4.86 -10.21 -20.95
N TYR A 135 -3.98 -10.61 -21.86
CA TYR A 135 -3.32 -11.89 -21.88
C TYR A 135 -1.82 -11.76 -21.62
N ARG A 136 -1.21 -12.81 -21.04
CA ARG A 136 0.24 -13.05 -21.07
C ARG A 136 0.50 -14.26 -21.97
N LEU A 137 1.46 -14.13 -22.88
CA LEU A 137 1.93 -15.24 -23.69
C LEU A 137 2.94 -16.08 -22.89
N ALA A 138 2.69 -17.38 -22.75
CA ALA A 138 3.59 -18.34 -22.13
C ALA A 138 3.54 -19.67 -22.88
N ASP A 139 4.68 -20.19 -23.33
CA ASP A 139 4.80 -21.49 -24.01
C ASP A 139 3.78 -21.72 -25.15
N ASN A 140 3.61 -20.73 -26.04
CA ASN A 140 2.61 -20.74 -27.13
C ASN A 140 1.14 -20.82 -26.68
N ASN A 141 0.85 -20.44 -25.44
CA ASN A 141 -0.51 -20.32 -24.92
C ASN A 141 -0.76 -18.92 -24.35
N LEU A 142 -2.01 -18.49 -24.37
CA LEU A 142 -2.44 -17.24 -23.75
C LEU A 142 -3.00 -17.52 -22.36
N GLU A 143 -2.36 -16.99 -21.32
CA GLU A 143 -2.93 -16.90 -19.98
C GLU A 143 -3.78 -15.63 -19.91
N GLN A 144 -5.10 -15.77 -19.79
CA GLN A 144 -5.97 -14.62 -19.53
C GLN A 144 -5.75 -14.10 -18.11
N LEU A 145 -5.34 -12.83 -17.99
CA LEU A 145 -5.05 -12.18 -16.72
C LEU A 145 -6.25 -11.46 -16.11
N THR A 146 -7.21 -11.07 -16.95
CA THR A 146 -8.45 -10.39 -16.58
C THR A 146 -9.62 -11.35 -16.46
N LYS A 147 -10.70 -10.92 -15.79
CA LYS A 147 -11.96 -11.64 -15.75
C LYS A 147 -13.05 -10.79 -16.40
N ASP A 148 -13.73 -11.34 -17.40
CA ASP A 148 -14.78 -10.63 -18.10
C ASP A 148 -15.93 -10.28 -17.14
N HIS A 149 -16.28 -9.00 -17.09
CA HIS A 149 -17.38 -8.46 -16.30
C HIS A 149 -18.64 -8.26 -17.14
N ARG A 150 -19.01 -9.26 -17.93
CA ARG A 150 -20.24 -9.26 -18.74
C ARG A 150 -21.22 -10.32 -18.29
N HIS A 151 -22.51 -10.05 -18.45
CA HIS A 151 -23.58 -11.02 -18.29
C HIS A 151 -24.25 -11.24 -19.64
N VAL A 152 -24.23 -12.49 -20.10
CA VAL A 152 -24.82 -12.89 -21.37
C VAL A 152 -26.25 -13.34 -21.11
N VAL A 153 -27.23 -12.70 -21.77
CA VAL A 153 -28.66 -13.00 -21.63
C VAL A 153 -29.11 -14.02 -22.66
N ASP A 154 -28.68 -13.83 -23.91
CA ASP A 154 -28.89 -14.73 -25.04
C ASP A 154 -27.70 -14.61 -26.02
N ALA A 155 -27.80 -15.22 -27.21
CA ALA A 155 -26.72 -15.25 -28.19
C ALA A 155 -26.40 -13.87 -28.80
N GLU A 156 -27.28 -12.88 -28.67
CA GLU A 156 -27.15 -11.55 -29.29
C GLU A 156 -27.06 -10.42 -28.25
N THR A 157 -27.38 -10.68 -26.98
CA THR A 157 -27.50 -9.66 -25.94
C THR A 157 -26.58 -9.95 -24.75
N SER A 158 -25.54 -9.13 -24.60
CA SER A 158 -24.66 -9.11 -23.42
C SER A 158 -24.66 -7.72 -22.78
N TYR A 159 -24.56 -7.65 -21.45
CA TYR A 159 -24.46 -6.38 -20.73
C TYR A 159 -23.28 -6.36 -19.77
N LEU A 160 -22.63 -5.21 -19.66
CA LEU A 160 -21.54 -4.99 -18.72
C LEU A 160 -22.07 -4.92 -17.29
N THR A 161 -21.56 -5.79 -16.43
CA THR A 161 -21.82 -5.80 -14.98
C THR A 161 -20.91 -4.84 -14.23
N ARG A 162 -19.72 -4.57 -14.77
CA ARG A 162 -18.78 -3.55 -14.30
C ARG A 162 -18.15 -2.85 -15.50
N ALA A 163 -18.08 -1.53 -15.45
CA ALA A 163 -17.41 -0.67 -16.42
C ALA A 163 -17.35 0.76 -15.84
N LEU A 164 -16.55 1.64 -16.45
CA LEU A 164 -16.56 3.04 -16.06
C LEU A 164 -17.87 3.71 -16.46
N GLY A 165 -18.34 4.65 -15.63
CA GLY A 165 -19.53 5.45 -15.88
C GLY A 165 -20.86 4.73 -15.61
N VAL A 166 -20.85 3.43 -15.31
CA VAL A 166 -22.08 2.65 -15.04
C VAL A 166 -22.69 3.01 -13.69
N HIS A 167 -21.85 3.20 -12.68
CA HIS A 167 -22.20 3.48 -11.30
C HIS A 167 -21.34 4.62 -10.74
N ASP A 168 -21.79 5.26 -9.66
CA ASP A 168 -21.04 6.30 -8.94
C ASP A 168 -19.80 5.73 -8.24
N THR A 169 -19.86 4.47 -7.82
CA THR A 169 -18.73 3.72 -7.27
C THR A 169 -18.06 2.86 -8.33
N LEU A 170 -16.72 2.90 -8.38
CA LEU A 170 -15.92 2.07 -9.27
C LEU A 170 -15.28 0.88 -8.53
N GLU A 171 -15.58 -0.33 -9.00
CA GLU A 171 -14.86 -1.56 -8.65
C GLU A 171 -13.88 -1.91 -9.78
N MET A 172 -12.58 -1.89 -9.47
CA MET A 172 -11.50 -2.26 -10.39
C MET A 172 -10.84 -3.54 -9.93
N ASP A 173 -10.68 -4.49 -10.85
CA ASP A 173 -9.77 -5.61 -10.66
C ASP A 173 -8.32 -5.11 -10.75
N TYR A 174 -7.46 -5.70 -9.93
CA TYR A 174 -6.04 -5.36 -9.84
C TYR A 174 -5.20 -6.63 -9.69
N ARG A 175 -4.15 -6.76 -10.50
CA ARG A 175 -3.17 -7.84 -10.42
C ARG A 175 -1.77 -7.30 -10.66
N ALA A 176 -0.80 -7.71 -9.86
CA ALA A 176 0.62 -7.41 -10.05
C ALA A 176 1.39 -8.69 -10.37
N LEU A 177 2.29 -8.64 -11.36
CA LEU A 177 3.00 -9.79 -11.88
C LEU A 177 4.48 -9.46 -12.08
N PRO A 178 5.42 -10.36 -11.71
CA PRO A 178 6.82 -10.18 -12.02
C PRO A 178 7.07 -10.31 -13.53
N LEU A 179 8.02 -9.53 -14.03
CA LEU A 179 8.42 -9.50 -15.44
C LEU A 179 9.78 -10.16 -15.68
N SER A 180 9.88 -10.79 -16.83
CA SER A 180 11.11 -11.28 -17.45
C SER A 180 11.28 -10.61 -18.82
N GLU A 181 12.54 -10.46 -19.25
CA GLU A 181 12.82 -10.04 -20.63
C GLU A 181 12.29 -11.10 -21.60
N GLY A 182 11.65 -10.63 -22.68
CA GLY A 182 10.92 -11.48 -23.62
C GLY A 182 9.48 -11.80 -23.24
N ASP A 183 8.98 -11.38 -22.07
CA ASP A 183 7.55 -11.48 -21.77
C ASP A 183 6.74 -10.68 -22.81
N ILE A 184 5.61 -11.25 -23.25
CA ILE A 184 4.69 -10.60 -24.19
C ILE A 184 3.29 -10.54 -23.59
N PHE A 185 2.68 -9.35 -23.63
CA PHE A 185 1.31 -9.09 -23.20
C PHE A 185 0.45 -8.67 -24.38
N ILE A 186 -0.83 -9.02 -24.33
CA ILE A 186 -1.79 -8.71 -25.40
C ILE A 186 -3.03 -8.09 -24.76
N LEU A 187 -3.45 -6.92 -25.23
CA LEU A 187 -4.72 -6.28 -24.88
C LEU A 187 -5.63 -6.33 -26.10
N ALA A 188 -6.85 -6.86 -25.96
CA ALA A 188 -7.77 -7.07 -27.08
C ALA A 188 -9.23 -6.81 -26.71
N THR A 189 -10.01 -6.27 -27.66
CA THR A 189 -11.48 -6.20 -27.61
C THR A 189 -12.12 -7.47 -28.18
N ASP A 190 -13.41 -7.66 -27.92
CA ASP A 190 -14.20 -8.81 -28.39
C ASP A 190 -14.24 -8.90 -29.92
N GLY A 191 -14.26 -7.76 -30.60
CA GLY A 191 -14.12 -7.67 -32.05
C GLY A 191 -12.88 -8.37 -32.61
N VAL A 192 -11.86 -8.64 -31.78
CA VAL A 192 -10.67 -9.45 -32.14
C VAL A 192 -10.73 -10.85 -31.52
N TYR A 193 -10.86 -10.97 -30.20
CA TYR A 193 -10.66 -12.25 -29.51
C TYR A 193 -11.81 -13.24 -29.70
N GLU A 194 -13.00 -12.81 -30.15
CA GLU A 194 -14.10 -13.72 -30.49
C GLU A 194 -13.96 -14.32 -31.90
N PHE A 195 -13.17 -13.67 -32.77
CA PHE A 195 -13.00 -14.06 -34.17
C PHE A 195 -11.66 -14.76 -34.45
N LEU A 196 -10.65 -14.54 -33.60
CA LEU A 196 -9.37 -15.25 -33.67
C LEU A 196 -9.17 -16.15 -32.46
N THR A 197 -8.89 -17.43 -32.72
CA THR A 197 -8.62 -18.38 -31.63
C THR A 197 -7.34 -18.00 -30.88
N GLU A 198 -7.34 -18.20 -29.55
CA GLU A 198 -6.18 -17.90 -28.70
C GLU A 198 -4.90 -18.62 -29.16
N LYS A 199 -5.05 -19.85 -29.67
CA LYS A 199 -3.94 -20.63 -30.23
C LYS A 199 -3.37 -20.02 -31.50
N HIS A 200 -4.23 -19.47 -32.37
CA HIS A 200 -3.79 -18.77 -33.59
C HIS A 200 -3.05 -17.47 -33.25
N LEU A 201 -3.60 -16.68 -32.32
CA LEU A 201 -2.95 -15.47 -31.81
C LEU A 201 -1.57 -15.79 -31.22
N ALA A 202 -1.50 -16.77 -30.30
CA ALA A 202 -0.25 -17.16 -29.66
C ALA A 202 0.81 -17.60 -30.68
N ASN A 203 0.47 -18.51 -31.60
CA ASN A 203 1.44 -19.03 -32.57
C ASN A 203 1.96 -17.95 -33.52
N THR A 204 1.07 -17.05 -33.99
CA THR A 204 1.46 -15.99 -34.92
C THR A 204 2.37 -14.98 -34.24
N ILE A 205 2.09 -14.61 -32.99
CA ILE A 205 2.90 -13.68 -32.20
C ILE A 205 4.26 -14.30 -31.86
N THR A 206 4.29 -15.55 -31.39
CA THR A 206 5.56 -16.23 -31.10
C THR A 206 6.45 -16.32 -32.34
N ARG A 207 5.90 -16.75 -33.49
CA ARG A 207 6.66 -16.85 -34.74
C ARG A 207 7.26 -15.50 -35.13
N ALA A 208 6.47 -14.43 -35.10
CA ALA A 208 6.95 -13.10 -35.45
C ALA A 208 8.06 -12.61 -34.50
N PHE A 209 7.95 -12.93 -33.20
CA PHE A 209 8.95 -12.59 -32.20
C PHE A 209 10.24 -13.40 -32.36
N GLU A 210 10.15 -14.70 -32.63
CA GLU A 210 11.32 -15.57 -32.85
C GLU A 210 12.11 -15.19 -34.10
N GLU A 211 11.43 -14.75 -35.18
CA GLU A 211 12.08 -14.37 -36.44
C GLU A 211 12.87 -13.06 -36.34
N THR A 212 12.37 -12.09 -35.57
CA THR A 212 12.92 -10.73 -35.56
C THR A 212 13.53 -10.31 -34.22
N GLY A 213 13.34 -11.10 -33.17
CA GLY A 213 13.73 -10.79 -31.79
C GLY A 213 12.90 -9.68 -31.13
N LYS A 214 11.83 -9.20 -31.80
CA LYS A 214 10.93 -8.13 -31.36
C LYS A 214 9.52 -8.35 -31.92
N VAL A 215 8.53 -7.64 -31.40
CA VAL A 215 7.20 -7.63 -32.01
C VAL A 215 7.17 -6.58 -33.14
N PRO A 216 6.84 -6.94 -34.40
CA PRO A 216 6.75 -5.98 -35.50
C PRO A 216 5.59 -4.98 -35.32
N ASP A 217 5.83 -3.71 -35.65
CA ASP A 217 4.82 -2.64 -35.55
C ASP A 217 3.55 -2.92 -36.39
N SER A 218 3.66 -3.70 -37.47
CA SER A 218 2.52 -4.07 -38.34
C SER A 218 1.69 -5.24 -37.81
N LEU A 219 2.20 -6.02 -36.86
CA LEU A 219 1.60 -7.29 -36.46
C LEU A 219 0.17 -7.15 -35.93
N ALA A 220 -0.08 -6.14 -35.09
CA ALA A 220 -1.42 -5.87 -34.57
C ALA A 220 -2.41 -5.56 -35.71
N LYS A 221 -1.98 -4.79 -36.73
CA LYS A 221 -2.80 -4.47 -37.89
C LYS A 221 -3.10 -5.69 -38.75
N GLU A 222 -2.12 -6.58 -38.95
CA GLU A 222 -2.30 -7.83 -39.68
C GLU A 222 -3.35 -8.73 -39.02
N LEU A 223 -3.20 -8.98 -37.71
CA LEU A 223 -4.15 -9.77 -36.94
C LEU A 223 -5.56 -9.14 -36.90
N VAL A 224 -5.66 -7.82 -36.74
CA VAL A 224 -6.97 -7.14 -36.80
C VAL A 224 -7.63 -7.28 -38.18
N ASN A 225 -6.87 -7.19 -39.26
CA ASN A 225 -7.41 -7.41 -40.62
C ASN A 225 -7.84 -8.87 -40.82
N GLU A 226 -7.15 -9.84 -40.23
CA GLU A 226 -7.58 -11.25 -40.22
C GLU A 226 -8.90 -11.43 -39.46
N ALA A 227 -9.06 -10.82 -38.28
CA ALA A 227 -10.32 -10.86 -37.52
C ALA A 227 -11.48 -10.23 -38.32
N LEU A 228 -11.22 -9.11 -39.00
CA LEU A 228 -12.19 -8.47 -39.90
C LEU A 228 -12.58 -9.39 -41.07
N ALA A 229 -11.60 -10.07 -41.68
CA ALA A 229 -11.84 -11.05 -42.75
C ALA A 229 -12.57 -12.31 -42.26
N ALA A 230 -12.38 -12.69 -40.99
CA ALA A 230 -13.09 -13.79 -40.33
C ALA A 230 -14.55 -13.46 -39.98
N GLY A 231 -14.99 -12.22 -40.22
CA GLY A 231 -16.40 -11.85 -40.17
C GLY A 231 -16.76 -10.81 -39.10
N SER A 232 -15.80 -10.32 -38.32
CA SER A 232 -16.05 -9.33 -37.26
C SER A 232 -16.89 -8.14 -37.74
N ASP A 233 -17.88 -7.77 -36.93
CA ASP A 233 -18.84 -6.69 -37.16
C ASP A 233 -18.81 -5.61 -36.07
N ASP A 234 -17.93 -5.73 -35.09
CA ASP A 234 -17.68 -4.73 -34.05
C ASP A 234 -16.45 -3.84 -34.36
N ASN A 235 -16.12 -2.93 -33.44
CA ASN A 235 -14.84 -2.24 -33.39
C ASN A 235 -13.74 -3.22 -32.97
N LEU A 236 -12.58 -3.09 -33.60
CA LEU A 236 -11.48 -4.03 -33.39
C LEU A 236 -10.26 -3.27 -32.90
N THR A 237 -9.77 -3.65 -31.72
CA THR A 237 -8.55 -3.07 -31.16
C THR A 237 -7.66 -4.16 -30.59
N LEU A 238 -6.37 -4.09 -30.95
CA LEU A 238 -5.33 -5.00 -30.48
C LEU A 238 -4.06 -4.21 -30.14
N GLN A 239 -3.49 -4.46 -28.96
CA GLN A 239 -2.15 -4.01 -28.57
C GLN A 239 -1.32 -5.21 -28.15
N ILE A 240 -0.10 -5.32 -28.65
CA ILE A 240 0.87 -6.37 -28.33
C ILE A 240 2.11 -5.68 -27.77
N VAL A 241 2.50 -6.05 -26.56
CA VAL A 241 3.57 -5.39 -25.80
C VAL A 241 4.64 -6.43 -25.48
N SER A 242 5.85 -6.27 -26.02
CA SER A 242 7.00 -7.10 -25.64
C SER A 242 7.96 -6.38 -24.72
N ILE A 243 8.46 -7.10 -23.72
CA ILE A 243 9.49 -6.61 -22.80
C ILE A 243 10.88 -6.82 -23.42
N ASP A 244 11.40 -5.80 -24.09
CA ASP A 244 12.69 -5.86 -24.79
C ASP A 244 13.88 -5.87 -23.82
N SER A 245 13.81 -5.00 -22.81
CA SER A 245 14.81 -4.96 -21.75
C SER A 245 14.20 -4.46 -20.45
N LEU A 246 14.59 -5.09 -19.35
CA LEU A 246 14.21 -4.63 -18.03
C LEU A 246 15.40 -3.88 -17.41
N PRO A 247 15.14 -2.91 -16.52
CA PRO A 247 16.17 -2.49 -15.62
C PRO A 247 16.66 -3.71 -14.82
N ALA A 248 17.94 -3.71 -14.46
CA ALA A 248 18.42 -4.64 -13.46
C ALA A 248 17.51 -4.47 -12.25
N ARG A 249 16.81 -5.55 -11.85
CA ARG A 249 15.83 -5.63 -10.75
C ARG A 249 16.16 -4.55 -9.75
N GLU A 250 15.40 -3.45 -9.77
CA GLU A 250 15.84 -2.14 -9.26
C GLU A 250 16.75 -2.30 -8.06
N LEU A 251 18.05 -2.33 -8.34
CA LEU A 251 19.02 -2.13 -7.32
C LEU A 251 19.10 -0.61 -7.25
N SER A 252 18.25 -0.02 -6.41
CA SER A 252 17.95 1.42 -6.33
C SER A 252 19.18 2.34 -6.47
N GLU A 253 18.99 3.65 -6.67
CA GLU A 253 20.07 4.65 -6.53
C GLU A 253 20.93 4.42 -5.26
N LEU A 254 20.34 3.81 -4.22
CA LEU A 254 21.01 3.37 -2.99
C LEU A 254 22.04 2.25 -3.25
N GLN A 255 21.76 1.25 -4.09
CA GLN A 255 22.77 0.24 -4.47
C GLN A 255 23.85 0.77 -5.40
N GLN A 256 23.53 1.78 -6.21
CA GLN A 256 24.57 2.49 -6.96
C GLN A 256 25.52 3.24 -5.99
N GLN A 257 25.00 3.81 -4.89
CA GLN A 257 25.84 4.32 -3.79
C GLN A 257 26.63 3.21 -3.08
N LEU A 258 26.04 2.03 -2.83
CA LEU A 258 26.73 0.87 -2.22
C LEU A 258 27.92 0.39 -3.04
N THR A 259 27.83 0.51 -4.35
CA THR A 259 28.89 0.06 -5.27
C THR A 259 30.03 1.08 -5.38
N GLN A 260 29.81 2.34 -4.99
CA GLN A 260 30.77 3.43 -5.19
C GLN A 260 31.48 3.87 -3.90
N LEU A 261 30.85 3.71 -2.73
CA LEU A 261 31.39 4.18 -1.46
C LEU A 261 31.82 3.01 -0.57
N PRO A 262 33.06 3.01 -0.04
CA PRO A 262 33.47 2.02 0.94
C PRO A 262 32.69 2.22 2.26
N PRO A 263 32.48 1.15 3.05
CA PRO A 263 31.94 1.28 4.40
C PRO A 263 32.85 2.12 5.29
N ALA A 264 32.25 2.95 6.17
CA ALA A 264 33.00 3.81 7.08
C ALA A 264 34.05 3.03 7.90
N PRO A 265 35.23 3.61 8.16
CA PRO A 265 36.18 3.06 9.10
C PRO A 265 35.60 3.11 10.52
N ARG A 266 36.27 2.42 11.47
CA ARG A 266 35.91 2.54 12.88
C ARG A 266 36.14 3.98 13.32
N LEU A 267 35.09 4.63 13.79
CA LEU A 267 35.15 6.00 14.31
C LEU A 267 35.54 5.97 15.78
N GLU A 268 36.28 7.00 16.20
CA GLU A 268 36.71 7.21 17.58
C GLU A 268 36.47 8.66 17.97
N ALA A 269 36.18 8.88 19.26
CA ALA A 269 36.03 10.22 19.80
C ALA A 269 37.27 11.08 19.52
N ARG A 270 37.05 12.36 19.26
CA ARG A 270 38.04 13.40 18.95
C ARG A 270 38.79 13.20 17.62
N LYS A 271 38.30 12.33 16.73
CA LYS A 271 38.82 12.21 15.36
C LYS A 271 37.90 12.90 14.36
N GLU A 272 38.51 13.38 13.28
CA GLU A 272 37.80 13.88 12.13
C GLU A 272 37.37 12.72 11.21
N PHE A 273 36.15 12.82 10.69
CA PHE A 273 35.57 11.89 9.73
C PHE A 273 34.73 12.65 8.72
N ASP A 274 35.14 12.66 7.46
CA ASP A 274 34.39 13.22 6.33
C ASP A 274 33.84 14.66 6.57
N GLY A 275 34.63 15.51 7.24
CA GLY A 275 34.25 16.89 7.60
C GLY A 275 33.45 17.04 8.92
N TYR A 276 33.35 15.97 9.71
CA TYR A 276 32.74 15.96 11.04
C TYR A 276 33.78 15.66 12.13
N MET A 277 33.66 16.33 13.27
CA MET A 277 34.42 15.99 14.48
C MET A 277 33.59 15.03 15.35
N ILE A 278 34.05 13.79 15.50
CA ILE A 278 33.37 12.80 16.36
C ILE A 278 33.57 13.21 17.82
N LEU A 279 32.49 13.41 18.58
CA LEU A 279 32.55 13.84 19.97
C LEU A 279 32.57 12.65 20.92
N ARG A 280 31.63 11.71 20.74
CA ARG A 280 31.49 10.50 21.57
C ARG A 280 30.54 9.48 20.93
N ASP A 281 30.60 8.26 21.41
CA ASP A 281 29.60 7.22 21.09
C ASP A 281 28.26 7.56 21.77
N ILE A 282 27.16 7.28 21.07
CA ILE A 282 25.79 7.32 21.62
C ILE A 282 25.30 5.90 21.85
N TYR A 283 25.42 5.05 20.84
CA TYR A 283 24.90 3.68 20.87
C TYR A 283 25.70 2.77 19.96
N ILE A 284 26.09 1.60 20.46
CA ILE A 284 26.86 0.59 19.74
C ILE A 284 26.05 -0.70 19.76
N SER A 285 25.78 -1.26 18.58
CA SER A 285 25.04 -2.51 18.41
C SER A 285 25.66 -3.39 17.34
N SER A 286 25.23 -4.64 17.27
CA SER A 286 25.64 -5.59 16.23
C SER A 286 25.25 -5.15 14.81
N ARG A 287 24.30 -4.23 14.65
CA ARG A 287 23.85 -3.72 13.35
C ARG A 287 24.54 -2.41 12.96
N SER A 288 24.51 -1.44 13.87
CA SER A 288 25.03 -0.09 13.62
C SER A 288 25.73 0.51 14.82
N HIS A 289 26.66 1.42 14.53
CA HIS A 289 27.26 2.31 15.52
C HIS A 289 26.73 3.73 15.31
N VAL A 290 26.41 4.42 16.40
CA VAL A 290 25.79 5.75 16.40
C VAL A 290 26.65 6.68 17.25
N PHE A 291 27.05 7.80 16.66
CA PHE A 291 27.98 8.77 17.25
C PHE A 291 27.36 10.15 17.31
N LEU A 292 27.67 10.89 18.37
CA LEU A 292 27.48 12.34 18.39
C LEU A 292 28.67 12.99 17.71
N ALA A 293 28.43 13.86 16.75
CA ALA A 293 29.47 14.60 16.05
C ALA A 293 29.13 16.09 15.95
N GLU A 294 30.12 16.90 15.64
CA GLU A 294 29.95 18.31 15.25
C GLU A 294 30.32 18.47 13.78
N ASP A 295 29.43 19.07 12.99
CA ASP A 295 29.74 19.49 11.63
C ASP A 295 30.76 20.63 11.66
N GLN A 296 31.94 20.43 11.07
CA GLN A 296 33.00 21.43 11.13
C GLN A 296 32.65 22.72 10.37
N GLN A 297 31.77 22.66 9.38
CA GLN A 297 31.35 23.80 8.57
C GLN A 297 30.26 24.60 9.28
N THR A 298 29.20 23.94 9.75
CA THR A 298 28.05 24.64 10.36
C THR A 298 28.15 24.80 11.87
N LYS A 299 29.11 24.14 12.52
CA LYS A 299 29.28 24.06 13.99
C LYS A 299 28.05 23.51 14.73
N LYS A 300 27.21 22.73 14.04
CA LYS A 300 26.01 22.12 14.63
C LYS A 300 26.31 20.69 15.07
N LYS A 301 25.72 20.29 16.19
CA LYS A 301 25.72 18.89 16.62
C LYS A 301 24.83 18.06 15.68
N VAL A 302 25.32 16.91 15.27
CA VAL A 302 24.65 15.94 14.40
C VAL A 302 24.85 14.54 14.94
N VAL A 303 24.02 13.60 14.50
CA VAL A 303 24.19 12.18 14.76
C VAL A 303 24.72 11.50 13.50
N ILE A 304 25.81 10.77 13.62
CA ILE A 304 26.36 9.94 12.55
C ILE A 304 26.07 8.49 12.86
N LYS A 305 25.41 7.80 11.94
CA LYS A 305 25.17 6.36 12.00
C LYS A 305 26.04 5.67 10.96
N THR A 306 26.76 4.62 11.35
CA THR A 306 27.55 3.77 10.45
C THR A 306 27.13 2.31 10.58
N PRO A 307 27.29 1.48 9.54
CA PRO A 307 27.22 0.03 9.69
C PRO A 307 28.21 -0.46 10.76
N SER A 308 27.84 -1.52 11.47
CA SER A 308 28.77 -2.22 12.39
C SER A 308 29.87 -2.95 11.62
N THR A 309 30.90 -3.41 12.32
CA THR A 309 31.99 -4.18 11.70
C THR A 309 31.48 -5.49 11.10
N GLU A 310 30.46 -6.09 11.70
CA GLU A 310 29.87 -7.36 11.31
C GLU A 310 28.97 -7.20 10.09
N MET A 311 28.23 -6.09 9.98
CA MET A 311 27.24 -5.87 8.92
C MET A 311 27.78 -5.06 7.74
N ARG A 312 28.96 -4.44 7.85
CA ARG A 312 29.53 -3.58 6.79
C ARG A 312 29.79 -4.26 5.44
N ASN A 313 29.75 -5.59 5.39
CA ASN A 313 29.93 -6.38 4.17
C ASN A 313 28.66 -7.17 3.78
N ASN A 314 27.54 -6.95 4.47
CA ASN A 314 26.27 -7.60 4.18
C ASN A 314 25.44 -6.72 3.22
N PRO A 315 25.28 -7.10 1.94
CA PRO A 315 24.59 -6.27 0.95
C PRO A 315 23.13 -5.97 1.31
N ASP A 316 22.38 -6.97 1.80
CA ASP A 316 20.95 -6.83 2.14
C ASP A 316 20.77 -5.85 3.32
N TYR A 317 21.68 -5.92 4.29
CA TYR A 317 21.69 -4.98 5.41
C TYR A 317 22.02 -3.56 4.94
N LEU A 318 23.06 -3.42 4.11
CA LEU A 318 23.48 -2.10 3.65
C LEU A 318 22.42 -1.43 2.76
N GLU A 319 21.66 -2.21 1.98
CA GLU A 319 20.51 -1.73 1.24
C GLU A 319 19.44 -1.18 2.19
N SER A 320 19.07 -1.96 3.22
CA SER A 320 18.14 -1.53 4.27
C SER A 320 18.63 -0.29 5.02
N PHE A 321 19.95 -0.20 5.24
CA PHE A 321 20.60 0.92 5.91
C PHE A 321 20.49 2.22 5.11
N LEU A 322 20.72 2.17 3.79
CA LEU A 322 20.54 3.35 2.94
C LEU A 322 19.07 3.67 2.70
N MET A 323 18.20 2.65 2.67
CA MET A 323 16.76 2.84 2.60
C MET A 323 16.24 3.67 3.78
N GLU A 324 16.83 3.50 4.97
CA GLU A 324 16.53 4.33 6.14
C GLU A 324 16.73 5.84 5.86
N GLU A 325 17.85 6.22 5.24
CA GLU A 325 18.10 7.61 4.86
C GLU A 325 17.13 8.08 3.78
N TRP A 326 16.87 7.24 2.77
CA TRP A 326 15.93 7.55 1.69
C TRP A 326 14.53 7.88 2.22
N ILE A 327 14.09 7.13 3.24
CA ILE A 327 12.82 7.33 3.96
C ILE A 327 12.88 8.62 4.77
N ALA A 328 13.92 8.79 5.59
CA ALA A 328 14.06 9.95 6.48
C ALA A 328 14.15 11.29 5.73
N LYS A 329 14.67 11.30 4.49
CA LYS A 329 14.66 12.49 3.61
C LYS A 329 13.25 12.85 3.09
N ARG A 330 12.36 11.87 2.96
CA ARG A 330 11.02 12.04 2.36
C ARG A 330 9.92 12.27 3.39
N VAL A 331 10.09 11.79 4.62
CA VAL A 331 9.11 11.97 5.69
C VAL A 331 9.37 13.29 6.44
N SER A 332 8.74 14.37 5.98
CA SER A 332 8.78 15.67 6.66
C SER A 332 7.69 15.78 7.73
N ASN A 333 8.05 15.55 9.00
CA ASN A 333 7.14 15.70 10.14
C ASN A 333 7.91 16.03 11.42
N ALA A 334 7.32 16.85 12.29
CA ALA A 334 7.95 17.24 13.57
C ALA A 334 8.22 16.04 14.50
N HIS A 335 7.43 14.97 14.39
CA HIS A 335 7.50 13.76 15.21
C HIS A 335 8.27 12.61 14.55
N VAL A 336 9.08 12.90 13.54
CA VAL A 336 9.96 11.95 12.84
C VAL A 336 11.36 12.54 12.80
N LEU A 337 12.38 11.69 12.99
CA LEU A 337 13.79 12.07 12.89
C LEU A 337 14.11 12.61 11.50
N LYS A 338 14.76 13.78 11.46
CA LYS A 338 15.16 14.43 10.22
C LYS A 338 16.56 13.98 9.77
N ALA A 339 16.66 13.49 8.54
CA ALA A 339 17.95 13.31 7.85
C ALA A 339 18.54 14.66 7.42
N ILE A 340 19.87 14.76 7.49
CA ILE A 340 20.64 15.92 7.04
C ILE A 340 21.41 15.49 5.79
N GLU A 341 21.14 16.17 4.69
CA GLU A 341 21.92 16.01 3.47
C GLU A 341 23.15 16.93 3.53
N PRO A 342 24.37 16.37 3.54
CA PRO A 342 25.56 17.19 3.55
C PRO A 342 25.81 17.83 2.19
N ASP A 343 26.15 19.12 2.19
CA ASP A 343 26.59 19.86 1.01
C ASP A 343 28.07 19.57 0.68
N ARG A 344 28.45 18.30 0.75
CA ARG A 344 29.82 17.84 0.46
C ARG A 344 29.80 16.42 -0.11
N LYS A 345 30.79 16.10 -0.94
CA LYS A 345 30.96 14.75 -1.47
C LYS A 345 31.27 13.77 -0.33
N ARG A 346 30.48 12.71 -0.21
CA ARG A 346 30.72 11.61 0.73
C ARG A 346 31.87 10.73 0.24
N ASN A 347 32.73 10.31 1.16
CA ASN A 347 33.78 9.33 0.88
C ASN A 347 33.48 7.93 1.44
N PHE A 348 32.43 7.79 2.26
CA PHE A 348 32.06 6.53 2.91
C PHE A 348 30.54 6.36 3.02
N ILE A 349 30.09 5.13 3.28
CA ILE A 349 28.68 4.83 3.64
C ILE A 349 28.45 5.21 5.12
N TYR A 350 27.64 6.24 5.35
CA TYR A 350 27.13 6.67 6.66
C TYR A 350 25.87 7.51 6.48
N LEU A 351 25.06 7.62 7.53
CA LEU A 351 23.88 8.47 7.58
C LEU A 351 24.12 9.63 8.56
N VAL A 352 23.51 10.77 8.26
CA VAL A 352 23.58 11.97 9.12
C VAL A 352 22.17 12.39 9.49
N TYR A 353 21.93 12.54 10.79
CA TYR A 353 20.65 12.95 11.35
C TYR A 353 20.80 14.17 12.25
N GLU A 354 19.68 14.86 12.49
CA GLU A 354 19.60 15.86 13.56
C GLU A 354 19.95 15.23 14.92
N TYR A 355 20.62 16.00 15.78
CA TYR A 355 20.84 15.59 17.17
C TYR A 355 19.65 15.93 18.03
N ILE A 356 19.01 14.91 18.61
CA ILE A 356 17.93 15.05 19.58
C ILE A 356 18.54 15.05 20.98
N GLU A 357 18.54 16.20 21.63
CA GLU A 357 18.94 16.34 23.04
C GLU A 357 17.79 15.92 23.95
N GLY A 358 17.84 14.68 24.44
CA GLY A 358 16.79 14.09 25.25
C GLY A 358 17.07 12.64 25.58
N GLN A 359 16.00 11.87 25.81
CA GLN A 359 16.09 10.46 26.19
C GLN A 359 15.14 9.59 25.37
N THR A 360 15.41 8.28 25.34
CA THR A 360 14.47 7.33 24.73
C THR A 360 13.21 7.20 25.58
N LEU A 361 12.09 6.84 24.95
CA LEU A 361 10.87 6.54 25.68
C LEU A 361 11.07 5.36 26.64
N ALA A 362 11.93 4.40 26.29
CA ALA A 362 12.31 3.31 27.19
C ALA A 362 12.92 3.83 28.51
N GLN A 363 13.86 4.78 28.44
CA GLN A 363 14.44 5.38 29.64
C GLN A 363 13.42 6.23 30.38
N TRP A 364 12.63 7.04 29.66
CA TRP A 364 11.56 7.83 30.26
C TRP A 364 10.57 6.98 31.06
N MET A 365 10.21 5.78 30.57
CA MET A 365 9.33 4.83 31.26
C MET A 365 9.95 4.26 32.54
N LEU A 366 11.28 4.13 32.62
CA LEU A 366 11.98 3.72 33.85
C LEU A 366 11.95 4.84 34.88
N ASP A 367 12.18 6.07 34.43
CA ASP A 367 12.19 7.26 35.28
C ASP A 367 10.76 7.64 35.75
N ASN A 368 9.74 7.25 34.99
CA ASN A 368 8.33 7.55 35.24
C ASN A 368 7.50 6.26 35.29
N PRO A 369 7.62 5.43 36.35
CA PRO A 369 6.97 4.11 36.41
C PRO A 369 5.45 4.16 36.62
N LYS A 370 4.88 5.32 36.97
CA LYS A 370 3.45 5.56 37.18
C LYS A 370 3.02 6.91 36.59
N PRO A 371 3.12 7.09 35.27
CA PRO A 371 2.77 8.35 34.64
C PRO A 371 1.25 8.55 34.70
N ASP A 372 0.80 9.80 34.75
CA ASP A 372 -0.62 10.10 34.62
C ASP A 372 -1.09 9.86 33.17
N ILE A 373 -2.40 9.65 33.01
CA ILE A 373 -3.01 9.34 31.71
C ILE A 373 -2.86 10.47 30.70
N LYS A 374 -2.86 11.73 31.17
CA LYS A 374 -2.74 12.89 30.28
C LYS A 374 -1.36 12.91 29.64
N THR A 375 -0.30 12.70 30.41
CA THR A 375 1.07 12.62 29.94
C THR A 375 1.26 11.47 28.93
N VAL A 376 0.74 10.27 29.25
CA VAL A 376 0.78 9.14 28.29
C VAL A 376 0.06 9.48 27.00
N ARG A 377 -1.10 10.12 27.09
CA ARG A 377 -1.90 10.51 25.91
C ARG A 377 -1.18 11.53 25.04
N GLU A 378 -0.51 12.51 25.64
CA GLU A 378 0.28 13.51 24.92
C GLU A 378 1.42 12.84 24.15
N ILE A 379 2.16 11.93 24.79
CA ILE A 379 3.23 11.15 24.14
C ILE A 379 2.67 10.31 22.98
N VAL A 380 1.63 9.51 23.23
CA VAL A 380 1.02 8.61 22.24
C VAL A 380 0.44 9.38 21.06
N THR A 381 -0.15 10.56 21.30
CA THR A 381 -0.67 11.45 20.24
C THR A 381 0.46 11.93 19.33
N GLN A 382 1.62 12.28 19.88
CA GLN A 382 2.78 12.70 19.09
C GLN A 382 3.35 11.53 18.26
N ILE A 383 3.49 10.34 18.85
CA ILE A 383 3.92 9.13 18.11
C ILE A 383 2.95 8.83 16.97
N ALA A 384 1.64 8.91 17.22
CA ALA A 384 0.62 8.69 16.22
C ALA A 384 0.71 9.67 15.04
N LYS A 385 1.01 10.95 15.29
CA LYS A 385 1.25 11.93 14.22
C LYS A 385 2.48 11.56 13.38
N GLY A 386 3.53 11.02 14.01
CA GLY A 386 4.69 10.46 13.31
C GLY A 386 4.30 9.27 12.42
N LEU A 387 3.60 8.27 12.97
CA LEU A 387 3.12 7.10 12.21
C LEU A 387 2.22 7.49 11.04
N GLN A 388 1.32 8.46 11.24
CA GLN A 388 0.48 8.97 10.15
C GLN A 388 1.30 9.55 9.00
N ALA A 389 2.47 10.14 9.27
CA ALA A 389 3.35 10.64 8.23
C ALA A 389 3.91 9.49 7.37
N PHE A 390 4.26 8.35 7.97
CA PHE A 390 4.61 7.12 7.24
C PHE A 390 3.43 6.57 6.45
N HIS A 391 2.27 6.39 7.10
CA HIS A 391 1.10 5.75 6.49
C HIS A 391 0.57 6.56 5.29
N ARG A 392 0.63 7.90 5.35
CA ARG A 392 0.28 8.79 4.22
C ARG A 392 1.19 8.62 3.00
N GLN A 393 2.40 8.12 3.19
CA GLN A 393 3.36 7.80 2.13
C GLN A 393 3.39 6.30 1.81
N GLU A 394 2.35 5.55 2.22
CA GLU A 394 2.25 4.10 2.05
C GLU A 394 3.43 3.31 2.64
N MET A 395 4.03 3.86 3.70
CA MET A 395 5.10 3.23 4.45
C MET A 395 4.55 2.63 5.75
N VAL A 396 4.97 1.42 6.09
CA VAL A 396 4.66 0.77 7.37
C VAL A 396 5.95 0.68 8.18
N HIS A 397 5.96 1.18 9.41
CA HIS A 397 7.18 1.30 10.21
C HIS A 397 7.75 -0.06 10.66
N GLN A 398 6.87 -0.99 11.03
CA GLN A 398 7.16 -2.39 11.43
C GLN A 398 7.95 -2.63 12.73
N ASP A 399 8.86 -1.73 13.12
CA ASP A 399 9.66 -1.86 14.36
C ASP A 399 9.36 -0.74 15.37
N LEU A 400 8.09 -0.42 15.61
CA LEU A 400 7.73 0.60 16.59
C LEU A 400 7.85 0.04 18.02
N ARG A 401 8.75 0.63 18.81
CA ARG A 401 9.03 0.23 20.20
C ARG A 401 9.62 1.38 21.02
N PRO A 402 9.64 1.31 22.37
CA PRO A 402 10.11 2.41 23.21
C PRO A 402 11.57 2.85 22.98
N ASN A 403 12.43 1.97 22.47
CA ASN A 403 13.81 2.33 22.13
C ASN A 403 13.92 3.15 20.83
N ASN A 404 12.91 3.06 19.95
CA ASN A 404 12.89 3.72 18.64
C ASN A 404 12.07 5.02 18.69
N VAL A 405 11.81 5.53 19.90
CA VAL A 405 11.12 6.79 20.15
C VAL A 405 11.96 7.60 21.14
N MET A 406 12.22 8.87 20.83
CA MET A 406 12.89 9.83 21.71
C MET A 406 11.95 10.94 22.14
N ILE A 407 12.17 11.46 23.34
CA ILE A 407 11.55 12.66 23.89
C ILE A 407 12.66 13.68 24.09
N ASP A 408 12.58 14.81 23.40
CA ASP A 408 13.56 15.90 23.54
C ASP A 408 13.35 16.71 24.84
N SER A 409 14.28 17.61 25.14
CA SER A 409 14.24 18.47 26.32
C SER A 409 13.02 19.41 26.40
N GLN A 410 12.29 19.61 25.29
CA GLN A 410 11.08 20.42 25.20
C GLN A 410 9.79 19.57 25.25
N GLY A 411 9.91 18.24 25.36
CA GLY A 411 8.78 17.31 25.37
C GLY A 411 8.27 16.91 23.98
N THR A 412 9.00 17.23 22.91
CA THR A 412 8.68 16.75 21.56
C THR A 412 9.06 15.28 21.45
N VAL A 413 8.09 14.47 21.02
CA VAL A 413 8.31 13.04 20.78
C VAL A 413 8.60 12.80 19.30
N LYS A 414 9.67 12.06 19.02
CA LYS A 414 10.14 11.73 17.66
C LYS A 414 10.39 10.23 17.51
N ILE A 415 9.96 9.66 16.40
CA ILE A 415 10.33 8.30 15.97
C ILE A 415 11.72 8.38 15.31
N ILE A 416 12.64 7.46 15.64
CA ILE A 416 14.08 7.60 15.31
C ILE A 416 14.74 6.41 14.57
N ASP A 417 14.06 5.30 14.33
CA ASP A 417 14.64 4.15 13.61
C ASP A 417 13.67 3.60 12.57
N PHE A 418 14.01 3.74 11.30
CA PHE A 418 13.17 3.33 10.17
C PHE A 418 13.80 2.18 9.37
N GLY A 419 14.87 1.54 9.87
CA GLY A 419 15.61 0.52 9.13
C GLY A 419 14.81 -0.76 8.81
N ALA A 420 13.65 -0.95 9.44
CA ALA A 420 12.70 -2.04 9.15
C ALA A 420 11.44 -1.56 8.39
N THR A 421 11.39 -0.29 7.99
CA THR A 421 10.20 0.29 7.35
C THR A 421 9.99 -0.31 5.98
N LYS A 422 8.78 -0.78 5.70
CA LYS A 422 8.36 -1.28 4.39
C LYS A 422 7.75 -0.15 3.58
N VAL A 423 8.26 0.07 2.37
CA VAL A 423 7.72 1.02 1.41
C VAL A 423 6.95 0.27 0.33
N ALA A 424 5.66 0.60 0.15
CA ALA A 424 4.85 0.00 -0.89
C ALA A 424 5.47 0.26 -2.29
N GLY A 425 5.74 -0.80 -3.05
CA GLY A 425 6.26 -0.70 -4.42
C GLY A 425 7.77 -0.55 -4.56
N ILE A 426 8.56 -0.54 -3.47
CA ILE A 426 10.04 -0.60 -3.52
C ILE A 426 10.54 -1.88 -2.84
N THR A 427 10.01 -2.21 -1.66
CA THR A 427 10.46 -3.37 -0.89
C THR A 427 9.32 -4.38 -0.77
N GLU A 428 9.31 -5.39 -1.65
CA GLU A 428 8.43 -6.55 -1.52
C GLU A 428 8.97 -7.61 -0.55
N VAL A 429 10.25 -7.53 -0.20
CA VAL A 429 10.90 -8.46 0.73
C VAL A 429 10.40 -8.16 2.14
N ILE A 430 9.74 -9.15 2.74
CA ILE A 430 9.52 -9.20 4.19
C ILE A 430 10.92 -9.26 4.80
N SER A 431 11.40 -8.16 5.39
CA SER A 431 12.53 -8.25 6.31
C SER A 431 12.11 -9.23 7.39
N LYS A 432 12.60 -10.47 7.31
CA LYS A 432 12.54 -11.40 8.42
C LYS A 432 13.24 -10.65 9.54
N ASN A 433 12.48 -10.22 10.54
CA ASN A 433 13.04 -9.74 11.78
C ASN A 433 13.88 -10.89 12.35
N GLU A 434 15.17 -10.91 12.00
CA GLU A 434 16.12 -11.86 12.54
C GLU A 434 16.28 -11.54 14.02
N GLY A 435 15.47 -12.21 14.84
CA GLY A 435 15.90 -12.74 16.12
C GLY A 435 16.35 -11.74 17.19
N ILE A 436 15.90 -10.48 17.21
CA ILE A 436 16.10 -9.67 18.42
C ILE A 436 15.07 -10.07 19.45
N MET A 437 15.51 -10.88 20.43
CA MET A 437 14.76 -11.48 21.54
C MET A 437 13.93 -10.46 22.38
N GLY A 438 14.13 -9.15 22.20
CA GLY A 438 13.39 -8.06 22.85
C GLY A 438 12.48 -7.21 21.96
N THR A 439 12.40 -7.46 20.65
CA THR A 439 11.49 -6.76 19.72
C THR A 439 10.11 -7.40 19.67
N ALA A 440 10.06 -8.74 19.82
CA ALA A 440 8.84 -9.53 19.70
C ALA A 440 7.69 -9.11 20.63
N GLN A 441 7.98 -8.41 21.73
CA GLN A 441 6.97 -7.95 22.70
C GLN A 441 6.03 -6.87 22.15
N PHE A 442 6.50 -6.06 21.18
CA PHE A 442 5.72 -5.00 20.55
C PHE A 442 5.26 -5.37 19.14
N THR A 443 5.73 -6.50 18.61
CA THR A 443 5.43 -6.98 17.27
C THR A 443 4.01 -7.51 17.18
N ALA A 444 3.29 -7.11 16.13
CA ALA A 444 1.93 -7.57 15.88
C ALA A 444 1.87 -9.08 15.57
N PRO A 445 0.85 -9.82 16.06
CA PRO A 445 0.76 -11.28 15.93
C PRO A 445 0.89 -11.83 14.51
N GLU A 446 0.37 -11.10 13.52
CA GLU A 446 0.39 -11.47 12.10
C GLU A 446 1.81 -11.68 11.55
N TYR A 447 2.81 -10.96 12.07
CA TYR A 447 4.20 -11.14 11.64
C TYR A 447 4.76 -12.51 12.02
N PHE A 448 4.35 -13.08 13.17
CA PHE A 448 4.77 -14.43 13.57
C PHE A 448 4.13 -15.53 12.72
N LEU A 449 3.04 -15.21 12.01
CA LEU A 449 2.39 -16.09 11.04
C LEU A 449 2.97 -15.94 9.63
N GLY A 450 3.97 -15.08 9.42
CA GLY A 450 4.55 -14.79 8.11
C GLY A 450 3.65 -13.91 7.23
N GLU A 451 2.61 -13.31 7.79
CA GLU A 451 1.74 -12.38 7.08
C GLU A 451 2.43 -11.01 6.93
N SER A 452 2.07 -10.26 5.90
CA SER A 452 2.61 -8.91 5.69
C SER A 452 2.01 -7.91 6.67
N GLY A 453 2.87 -7.09 7.27
CA GLY A 453 2.47 -5.97 8.12
C GLY A 453 1.71 -4.89 7.35
N THR A 454 0.79 -4.22 8.05
CA THR A 454 -0.01 -3.09 7.56
C THR A 454 0.04 -1.93 8.55
N SER A 455 -0.63 -0.80 8.25
CA SER A 455 -0.82 0.30 9.22
C SER A 455 -1.43 -0.17 10.55
N LYS A 456 -2.26 -1.23 10.50
CA LYS A 456 -2.85 -1.85 11.70
C LYS A 456 -1.84 -2.62 12.55
N SER A 457 -0.71 -3.01 11.98
CA SER A 457 0.39 -3.63 12.71
C SER A 457 1.15 -2.59 13.52
N ASP A 458 1.43 -1.41 12.96
CA ASP A 458 2.00 -0.28 13.71
C ASP A 458 1.05 0.21 14.81
N LEU A 459 -0.26 0.23 14.54
CA LEU A 459 -1.28 0.53 15.54
C LEU A 459 -1.24 -0.44 16.72
N PHE A 460 -1.07 -1.75 16.46
CA PHE A 460 -0.93 -2.74 17.53
C PHE A 460 0.30 -2.41 18.39
N SER A 461 1.45 -2.14 17.78
CA SER A 461 2.67 -1.76 18.50
C SER A 461 2.47 -0.50 19.35
N LEU A 462 1.80 0.52 18.82
CA LEU A 462 1.44 1.73 19.57
C LEU A 462 0.51 1.43 20.74
N GLY A 463 -0.48 0.55 20.55
CA GLY A 463 -1.38 0.09 21.59
C GLY A 463 -0.65 -0.65 22.71
N VAL A 464 0.28 -1.55 22.37
CA VAL A 464 1.13 -2.25 23.36
C VAL A 464 2.02 -1.27 24.12
N MET A 465 2.62 -0.29 23.44
CA MET A 465 3.40 0.76 24.10
C MET A 465 2.55 1.59 25.07
N THR A 466 1.34 1.96 24.66
CA THR A 466 0.37 2.68 25.49
C THR A 466 0.00 1.88 26.73
N TYR A 467 -0.32 0.59 26.55
CA TYR A 467 -0.58 -0.36 27.63
C TYR A 467 0.61 -0.43 28.60
N LYS A 468 1.83 -0.59 28.06
CA LYS A 468 3.06 -0.75 28.85
C LYS A 468 3.40 0.51 29.64
N MET A 469 3.20 1.71 29.09
CA MET A 469 3.42 2.98 29.80
C MET A 469 2.52 3.13 31.04
N LEU A 470 1.26 2.70 30.94
CA LEU A 470 0.32 2.81 32.07
C LEU A 470 0.45 1.68 33.08
N SER A 471 0.79 0.48 32.60
CA SER A 471 0.73 -0.73 33.42
C SER A 471 2.08 -1.26 33.87
N GLY A 472 3.17 -0.92 33.20
CA GLY A 472 4.44 -1.63 33.33
C GLY A 472 4.41 -3.09 32.87
N GLU A 473 3.27 -3.60 32.38
CA GLU A 473 3.03 -4.98 31.95
C GLU A 473 2.77 -5.07 30.43
N LEU A 474 2.60 -6.27 29.89
CA LEU A 474 2.20 -6.50 28.49
C LEU A 474 0.75 -6.98 28.41
N PRO A 475 -0.03 -6.60 27.37
CA PRO A 475 -1.46 -6.93 27.29
C PRO A 475 -1.74 -8.44 27.20
N TYR A 476 -0.78 -9.21 26.70
CA TYR A 476 -0.85 -10.67 26.55
C TYR A 476 0.32 -11.40 27.25
N GLY A 477 1.00 -10.74 28.20
CA GLY A 477 2.21 -11.28 28.83
C GLY A 477 3.34 -11.57 27.82
N ASN A 478 4.17 -12.57 28.13
CA ASN A 478 5.30 -12.98 27.29
C ASN A 478 4.95 -14.06 26.26
N ASP A 479 3.68 -14.47 26.17
CA ASP A 479 3.29 -15.61 25.34
C ASP A 479 3.12 -15.27 23.86
N ILE A 480 3.07 -13.97 23.51
CA ILE A 480 2.93 -13.51 22.13
C ILE A 480 4.09 -13.94 21.23
N SER A 481 5.31 -13.99 21.78
CA SER A 481 6.52 -14.40 21.04
C SER A 481 6.60 -15.91 20.81
N LYS A 482 5.74 -16.71 21.47
CA LYS A 482 5.68 -18.16 21.33
C LYS A 482 4.66 -18.63 20.30
N ILE A 483 3.93 -17.69 19.68
CA ILE A 483 2.91 -18.00 18.68
C ILE A 483 3.58 -18.62 17.45
N LYS A 484 3.04 -19.76 17.01
CA LYS A 484 3.47 -20.47 15.79
C LYS A 484 2.32 -20.72 14.81
N ASP A 485 1.07 -20.58 15.27
CA ASP A 485 -0.12 -20.87 14.49
C ASP A 485 -1.34 -20.05 14.98
N ARG A 486 -2.39 -19.99 14.15
CA ARG A 486 -3.63 -19.26 14.47
C ARG A 486 -4.41 -19.85 15.67
N ARG A 487 -4.18 -21.11 16.05
CA ARG A 487 -4.88 -21.75 17.18
C ARG A 487 -4.29 -21.29 18.52
N SER A 488 -2.97 -21.15 18.61
CA SER A 488 -2.26 -20.58 19.75
C SER A 488 -2.62 -19.11 19.98
N LEU A 489 -2.83 -18.37 18.88
CA LEU A 489 -3.28 -16.98 18.85
C LEU A 489 -4.63 -16.79 19.58
N GLY A 490 -5.61 -17.67 19.34
CA GLY A 490 -6.95 -17.59 19.95
C GLY A 490 -7.02 -17.92 21.44
N ARG A 491 -5.93 -18.42 22.04
CA ARG A 491 -5.85 -18.71 23.49
C ARG A 491 -5.38 -17.52 24.32
N LEU A 492 -4.87 -16.47 23.67
CA LEU A 492 -4.40 -15.28 24.36
C LEU A 492 -5.60 -14.43 24.80
N GLY A 493 -5.68 -14.19 26.11
CA GLY A 493 -6.65 -13.28 26.71
C GLY A 493 -6.01 -11.92 26.97
N TYR A 494 -6.70 -10.84 26.58
CA TYR A 494 -6.30 -9.49 26.96
C TYR A 494 -6.41 -9.35 28.48
N GLN A 495 -5.34 -8.86 29.11
CA GLN A 495 -5.35 -8.51 30.53
C GLN A 495 -5.77 -7.05 30.67
N SER A 496 -6.83 -6.76 31.43
CA SER A 496 -7.25 -5.38 31.68
C SER A 496 -6.20 -4.62 32.48
N ILE A 497 -6.02 -3.34 32.14
CA ILE A 497 -5.17 -2.41 32.89
C ILE A 497 -5.77 -2.10 34.26
N ASP A 498 -7.10 -2.16 34.38
CA ASP A 498 -7.89 -1.85 35.59
C ASP A 498 -7.76 -2.96 36.64
N LYS A 499 -6.56 -3.08 37.21
CA LYS A 499 -6.26 -3.90 38.39
C LYS A 499 -6.16 -2.99 39.63
N GLY A 500 -7.11 -2.08 39.80
CA GLY A 500 -7.10 -1.07 40.88
C GLY A 500 -6.24 0.16 40.58
N ARG A 501 -6.05 0.48 39.29
CA ARG A 501 -5.42 1.73 38.82
C ARG A 501 -6.51 2.75 38.49
N ASP A 502 -6.18 4.03 38.58
CA ASP A 502 -7.09 5.13 38.19
C ASP A 502 -7.17 5.28 36.66
N VAL A 503 -7.52 4.20 35.96
CA VAL A 503 -7.68 4.14 34.50
C VAL A 503 -9.15 3.93 34.17
N PRO A 504 -9.83 4.91 33.54
CA PRO A 504 -11.23 4.75 33.18
C PRO A 504 -11.45 3.54 32.26
N GLY A 505 -12.50 2.77 32.49
CA GLY A 505 -12.76 1.55 31.70
C GLY A 505 -12.95 1.79 30.20
N TRP A 506 -13.37 2.99 29.77
CA TRP A 506 -13.41 3.36 28.35
C TRP A 506 -12.01 3.51 27.73
N PHE A 507 -11.01 3.87 28.53
CA PHE A 507 -9.62 4.00 28.11
C PHE A 507 -8.99 2.61 27.92
N ASP A 508 -9.23 1.70 28.88
CA ASP A 508 -8.83 0.28 28.76
C ASP A 508 -9.51 -0.40 27.57
N TYR A 509 -10.81 -0.11 27.32
CA TYR A 509 -11.52 -0.59 26.15
C TYR A 509 -10.86 -0.15 24.84
N ALA A 510 -10.44 1.12 24.75
CA ALA A 510 -9.78 1.63 23.56
C ALA A 510 -8.44 0.94 23.31
N ILE A 511 -7.64 0.72 24.36
CA ILE A 511 -6.37 -0.01 24.25
C ILE A 511 -6.61 -1.46 23.84
N ASN A 512 -7.58 -2.14 24.45
CA ASN A 512 -7.96 -3.52 24.09
C ASN A 512 -8.32 -3.64 22.60
N LYS A 513 -9.10 -2.71 22.07
CA LYS A 513 -9.42 -2.67 20.63
C LYS A 513 -8.16 -2.44 19.78
N ALA A 514 -7.25 -1.56 20.18
CA ALA A 514 -6.01 -1.29 19.43
C ALA A 514 -5.08 -2.50 19.39
N VAL A 515 -4.97 -3.25 20.49
CA VAL A 515 -4.12 -4.45 20.59
C VAL A 515 -4.86 -5.74 20.23
N HIS A 516 -6.06 -5.65 19.65
CA HIS A 516 -6.83 -6.84 19.34
C HIS A 516 -6.03 -7.77 18.42
N ILE A 517 -6.00 -9.06 18.75
CA ILE A 517 -5.17 -10.06 18.06
C ILE A 517 -5.47 -10.13 16.55
N ASP A 518 -6.75 -10.19 16.20
CA ASP A 518 -7.23 -10.07 14.80
C ASP A 518 -7.11 -8.62 14.31
N PRO A 519 -6.30 -8.34 13.26
CA PRO A 519 -6.14 -7.00 12.69
C PRO A 519 -7.45 -6.39 12.20
N LEU A 520 -8.43 -7.19 11.74
CA LEU A 520 -9.70 -6.66 11.24
C LEU A 520 -10.57 -6.06 12.34
N LYS A 521 -10.33 -6.44 13.60
CA LYS A 521 -11.06 -5.93 14.77
C LYS A 521 -10.37 -4.73 15.44
N ARG A 522 -9.17 -4.35 14.97
CA ARG A 522 -8.49 -3.11 15.37
C ARG A 522 -9.13 -1.89 14.71
N TYR A 523 -8.74 -0.69 15.15
CA TYR A 523 -9.10 0.55 14.48
C TYR A 523 -8.65 0.57 13.01
N GLY A 524 -9.40 1.28 12.17
CA GLY A 524 -9.05 1.43 10.76
C GLY A 524 -7.79 2.26 10.57
N GLU A 525 -7.67 3.33 11.37
CA GLU A 525 -6.60 4.32 11.30
C GLU A 525 -6.08 4.67 12.69
N VAL A 526 -4.81 5.11 12.78
CA VAL A 526 -4.21 5.53 14.05
C VAL A 526 -4.95 6.74 14.65
N SER A 527 -5.50 7.63 13.81
CA SER A 527 -6.32 8.77 14.27
C SER A 527 -7.56 8.34 15.04
N GLU A 528 -8.20 7.23 14.66
CA GLU A 528 -9.40 6.72 15.32
C GLU A 528 -9.07 6.25 16.74
N PHE A 529 -7.93 5.59 16.92
CA PHE A 529 -7.42 5.21 18.24
C PHE A 529 -7.14 6.43 19.13
N ILE A 530 -6.42 7.43 18.61
CA ILE A 530 -6.15 8.68 19.36
C ILE A 530 -7.44 9.42 19.71
N TYR A 531 -8.42 9.42 18.81
CA TYR A 531 -9.72 10.03 19.08
C TYR A 531 -10.42 9.33 20.26
N GLU A 532 -10.45 7.99 20.29
CA GLU A 532 -11.05 7.23 21.40
C GLU A 532 -10.25 7.32 22.71
N LEU A 533 -8.93 7.54 22.68
CA LEU A 533 -8.17 7.85 23.90
C LEU A 533 -8.50 9.22 24.49
N ASN A 534 -9.05 10.15 23.68
CA ASN A 534 -9.46 11.47 24.12
C ASN A 534 -10.94 11.58 24.49
N HIS A 535 -11.78 10.68 23.96
CA HIS A 535 -13.24 10.75 24.09
C HIS A 535 -13.80 9.39 24.52
N PRO A 536 -14.62 9.32 25.58
CA PRO A 536 -15.28 8.08 25.97
C PRO A 536 -16.09 7.50 24.80
N SER A 537 -15.81 6.26 24.40
CA SER A 537 -16.46 5.68 23.24
C SER A 537 -17.97 5.52 23.50
N LYS A 538 -18.82 5.98 22.56
CA LYS A 538 -20.28 5.81 22.65
C LYS A 538 -20.69 4.34 22.73
N VAL A 539 -19.89 3.46 22.12
CA VAL A 539 -20.06 2.01 22.14
C VAL A 539 -19.82 1.45 23.54
N TYR A 540 -18.77 1.89 24.24
CA TYR A 540 -18.51 1.53 25.63
C TYR A 540 -19.62 2.07 26.54
N VAL A 541 -19.99 3.35 26.41
CA VAL A 541 -21.07 3.97 27.21
C VAL A 541 -22.41 3.22 27.04
N ASN A 542 -22.68 2.67 25.85
CA ASN A 542 -23.87 1.86 25.62
C ASN A 542 -23.74 0.41 26.12
N LYS A 543 -22.55 -0.21 26.09
CA LYS A 543 -22.28 -1.54 26.67
C LYS A 543 -22.24 -1.53 28.20
N ALA A 544 -21.80 -0.43 28.81
CA ALA A 544 -21.73 -0.24 30.26
C ALA A 544 -23.09 0.09 30.90
N LYS A 545 -24.18 0.20 30.12
CA LYS A 545 -25.53 0.32 30.68
C LYS A 545 -25.94 -1.05 31.24
N PRO A 546 -26.20 -1.16 32.56
CA PRO A 546 -26.64 -2.41 33.14
C PRO A 546 -27.96 -2.88 32.48
N PRO A 547 -28.22 -4.20 32.41
CA PRO A 547 -29.48 -4.75 31.90
C PRO A 547 -30.70 -4.08 32.53
N LEU A 548 -31.83 -4.09 31.82
CA LEU A 548 -33.06 -3.41 32.27
C LEU A 548 -33.51 -3.88 33.67
N LEU A 549 -33.25 -5.14 34.00
CA LEU A 549 -33.48 -5.73 35.33
C LEU A 549 -32.71 -5.04 36.45
N GLU A 550 -31.46 -4.65 36.21
CA GLU A 550 -30.62 -3.94 37.18
C GLU A 550 -30.89 -2.41 37.13
N ARG A 551 -31.15 -1.87 35.95
CA ARG A 551 -31.36 -0.43 35.75
C ARG A 551 -32.72 0.07 36.23
N ASN A 552 -33.76 -0.75 36.04
CA ASN A 552 -35.12 -0.46 36.46
C ASN A 552 -35.89 -1.79 36.68
N PRO A 553 -35.68 -2.45 37.83
CA PRO A 553 -36.29 -3.76 38.12
C PRO A 553 -37.81 -3.72 38.02
N VAL A 554 -38.44 -2.61 38.42
CA VAL A 554 -39.90 -2.45 38.35
C VAL A 554 -40.39 -2.50 36.90
N LEU A 555 -39.76 -1.75 35.99
CA LEU A 555 -40.13 -1.74 34.59
C LEU A 555 -39.87 -3.09 33.91
N PHE A 556 -38.79 -3.78 34.27
CA PHE A 556 -38.51 -5.12 33.79
C PHE A 556 -39.62 -6.11 34.19
N TRP A 557 -40.04 -6.11 35.45
CA TRP A 557 -41.11 -6.97 35.93
C TRP A 557 -42.47 -6.59 35.33
N GLN A 558 -42.76 -5.29 35.15
CA GLN A 558 -43.98 -4.84 34.46
C GLN A 558 -44.07 -5.36 33.03
N LEU A 559 -42.99 -5.24 32.25
CA LEU A 559 -42.93 -5.74 30.87
C LEU A 559 -43.04 -7.27 30.83
N SER A 560 -42.35 -7.96 31.75
CA SER A 560 -42.41 -9.42 31.84
C SER A 560 -43.82 -9.91 32.18
N SER A 561 -44.49 -9.28 33.15
CA SER A 561 -45.87 -9.59 33.52
C SER A 561 -46.85 -9.28 32.39
N LEU A 562 -46.65 -8.18 31.65
CA LEU A 562 -47.47 -7.84 30.49
C LEU A 562 -47.34 -8.89 29.38
N ILE A 563 -46.12 -9.33 29.08
CA ILE A 563 -45.88 -10.39 28.09
C ILE A 563 -46.55 -11.69 28.52
N LEU A 564 -46.41 -12.08 29.80
CA LEU A 564 -47.07 -13.26 30.34
C LEU A 564 -48.60 -13.16 30.27
N LEU A 565 -49.17 -12.00 30.57
CA LEU A 565 -50.61 -11.76 30.43
C LEU A 565 -51.07 -11.91 28.98
N ILE A 566 -50.31 -11.37 28.01
CA ILE A 566 -50.61 -11.53 26.58
C ILE A 566 -50.56 -13.01 26.19
N ILE A 567 -49.58 -13.77 26.66
CA ILE A 567 -49.48 -15.21 26.40
C ILE A 567 -50.67 -15.96 26.97
N VAL A 568 -51.10 -15.64 28.20
CA VAL A 568 -52.28 -16.26 28.82
C VAL A 568 -53.55 -15.93 28.04
N LEU A 569 -53.74 -14.68 27.65
CA LEU A 569 -54.88 -14.26 26.84
C LEU A 569 -54.89 -14.93 25.46
N TYR A 570 -53.72 -15.08 24.84
CA TYR A 570 -53.57 -15.78 23.57
C TYR A 570 -53.91 -17.26 23.70
N GLN A 571 -53.41 -17.94 24.73
CA GLN A 571 -53.75 -19.34 25.01
C GLN A 571 -55.25 -19.52 25.29
N ALA A 572 -55.83 -18.63 26.09
CA ALA A 572 -57.27 -18.63 26.39
C ALA A 572 -58.14 -18.34 25.17
N SER A 573 -57.61 -17.68 24.14
CA SER A 573 -58.31 -17.47 22.86
C SER A 573 -58.19 -18.66 21.90
N MET A 574 -57.27 -19.59 22.16
CA MET A 574 -57.05 -20.80 21.36
C MET A 574 -57.67 -22.07 21.97
N THR A 575 -58.10 -22.01 23.23
CA THR A 575 -58.99 -22.98 23.89
C THR A 575 -60.44 -22.53 23.78
#